data_AF-A0A7S3NHC5-F1
#
_entry.id   AF-A0A7S3NHC5-F1
#
_cell.length_a   1.000
_cell.length_b   1.000
_cell.length_c   1.000
_cell.angle_alpha   90.00
_cell.angle_beta   90.00
_cell.angle_gamma   90.00
#
_symmetry.space_group_name_H-M   'P 1'
#
loop_
_entity.id
_entity.type
_entity.pdbx_description
1 polymer ?
#
loop_
_entity_poly.entity_id
_entity_poly.type
_entity_poly.pdbx_seq_one_letter_code
_entity_poly.pdbx_strand_id
1 'polypeptide(L)'
;MTLLSPRVVGDVTLVFVLLSIAFYGFLVVGHFLEYWQLDAFGKNWALDGFCLSFKESFFHTHLLCFYGDAILGAFVYMLCPRNRPEINVIRSSIPSVVAHGGAHGLLWALPLGWQASTKKNVWIRAFEDPISLQATLLLGIFIFWYFFLCKIKTPFSFRFNIFQSIIHTLLLQYFVPTLLAFTYVNTVIFFNLLGHSLLFGIEGQKDVFYAIHALTTSFPIMIVTWLEPLLCDSFLIHYGGHIIFDYSIPISYLLYIAVASNFFEPRASSSSIKEKIK
;
A
#
# COMPACT_ATOMS: atom_id res chain seq x y z
N MET A 1 -3.01 -2.99 37.17
CA MET A 1 -2.90 -3.27 35.72
C MET A 1 -2.11 -2.12 35.11
N THR A 2 -0.82 -2.32 34.83
CA THR A 2 0.03 -1.28 34.23
C THR A 2 -0.31 -1.17 32.76
N LEU A 3 -0.85 -0.02 32.33
CA LEU A 3 -1.04 0.26 30.91
C LEU A 3 0.32 0.19 30.21
N LEU A 4 0.39 -0.56 29.11
CA LEU A 4 1.60 -0.63 28.29
C LEU A 4 1.96 0.78 27.76
N SER A 5 3.25 1.08 27.67
CA SER A 5 3.66 2.36 27.09
C SER A 5 3.29 2.43 25.60
N PRO A 6 2.91 3.61 25.07
CA PRO A 6 2.54 3.74 23.66
C PRO A 6 3.60 3.22 22.70
N ARG A 7 4.89 3.43 23.03
CA ARG A 7 6.01 2.87 22.27
C ARG A 7 5.93 1.36 22.14
N VAL A 8 5.69 0.64 23.23
CA VAL A 8 5.59 -0.82 23.23
C VAL A 8 4.40 -1.28 22.39
N VAL A 9 3.25 -0.61 22.53
CA VAL A 9 2.05 -0.92 21.73
C VAL A 9 2.33 -0.76 20.23
N GLY A 10 2.92 0.37 19.83
CA GLY A 10 3.27 0.63 18.43
C GLY A 10 4.31 -0.35 17.90
N ASP A 11 5.39 -0.60 18.65
CA ASP A 11 6.46 -1.53 18.23
C ASP A 11 5.93 -2.96 18.04
N VAL A 12 5.16 -3.48 19.01
CA VAL A 12 4.56 -4.82 18.91
C VAL A 12 3.61 -4.91 17.73
N THR A 13 2.75 -3.90 17.54
CA THR A 13 1.78 -3.88 16.44
C THR A 13 2.47 -3.88 15.08
N LEU A 14 3.47 -3.00 14.88
CA LEU A 14 4.17 -2.91 13.60
C LEU A 14 5.04 -4.14 13.30
N VAL A 15 5.69 -4.73 14.31
CA VAL A 15 6.42 -6.00 14.14
C VAL A 15 5.45 -7.12 13.76
N PHE A 16 4.31 -7.22 14.44
CA PHE A 16 3.29 -8.21 14.11
C PHE A 16 2.81 -8.05 12.67
N VAL A 17 2.52 -6.82 12.24
CA VAL A 17 2.10 -6.52 10.87
C VAL A 17 3.19 -6.92 9.86
N LEU A 18 4.46 -6.58 10.10
CA LEU A 18 5.56 -6.96 9.20
C LEU A 18 5.73 -8.47 9.08
N LEU A 19 5.70 -9.19 10.21
CA LEU A 19 5.79 -10.66 10.21
C LEU A 19 4.60 -11.27 9.48
N SER A 20 3.40 -10.71 9.66
CA SER A 20 2.18 -11.14 8.97
C SER A 20 2.30 -10.95 7.45
N ILE A 21 2.77 -9.79 6.98
CA ILE A 21 2.98 -9.53 5.54
C ILE A 21 4.09 -10.41 4.96
N ALA A 22 5.18 -10.64 5.69
CA ALA A 22 6.24 -11.55 5.27
C ALA A 22 5.71 -12.99 5.13
N PHE A 23 4.91 -13.44 6.10
CA PHE A 23 4.29 -14.76 6.08
C PHE A 23 3.25 -14.89 4.96
N TYR A 24 2.42 -13.86 4.76
CA TYR A 24 1.51 -13.75 3.61
C TYR A 24 2.27 -13.88 2.30
N GLY A 25 3.33 -13.09 2.10
CA GLY A 25 4.15 -13.12 0.89
C GLY A 25 4.79 -14.49 0.65
N PHE A 26 5.33 -15.12 1.70
CA PHE A 26 5.85 -16.49 1.64
C PHE A 26 4.77 -17.46 1.14
N LEU A 27 3.61 -17.47 1.78
CA LEU A 27 2.49 -18.37 1.44
C LEU A 27 1.99 -18.18 0.01
N VAL A 28 1.79 -16.92 -0.41
CA VAL A 28 1.35 -16.58 -1.76
C VAL A 28 2.38 -17.05 -2.79
N VAL A 29 3.67 -16.75 -2.58
CA VAL A 29 4.73 -17.15 -3.52
C VAL A 29 4.81 -18.67 -3.64
N GLY A 30 4.83 -19.41 -2.54
CA GLY A 30 4.88 -20.88 -2.62
C GLY A 30 3.60 -21.50 -3.19
N HIS A 31 2.44 -20.85 -3.03
CA HIS A 31 1.21 -21.25 -3.71
C HIS A 31 1.33 -21.10 -5.24
N PHE A 32 1.79 -19.94 -5.70
CA PHE A 32 1.96 -19.69 -7.14
C PHE A 32 3.05 -20.57 -7.78
N LEU A 33 4.14 -20.85 -7.03
CA LEU A 33 5.21 -21.76 -7.44
C LEU A 33 4.85 -23.25 -7.30
N GLU A 34 3.64 -23.57 -6.85
CA GLU A 34 3.14 -24.95 -6.69
C GLU A 34 3.92 -25.79 -5.67
N TYR A 35 4.64 -25.14 -4.74
CA TYR A 35 5.26 -25.83 -3.60
C TYR A 35 4.23 -26.29 -2.58
N TRP A 36 3.10 -25.58 -2.47
CA TRP A 36 1.93 -25.99 -1.68
C TRP A 36 0.65 -25.46 -2.32
N GLN A 37 -0.48 -26.09 -2.00
CA GLN A 37 -1.80 -25.63 -2.43
C GLN A 37 -2.52 -25.02 -1.23
N LEU A 38 -3.03 -23.80 -1.40
CA LEU A 38 -3.81 -23.11 -0.38
C LEU A 38 -5.27 -23.14 -0.81
N ASP A 39 -5.96 -24.26 -0.55
CA ASP A 39 -7.36 -24.45 -0.94
C ASP A 39 -8.32 -23.42 -0.31
N ALA A 40 -7.87 -22.76 0.76
CA ALA A 40 -8.58 -21.65 1.40
C ALA A 40 -8.52 -20.34 0.59
N PHE A 41 -7.63 -20.22 -0.40
CA PHE A 41 -7.58 -19.06 -1.28
C PHE A 41 -8.62 -19.19 -2.39
N GLY A 42 -9.36 -18.11 -2.62
CA GLY A 42 -10.39 -18.04 -3.65
C GLY A 42 -9.80 -18.28 -5.05
N LYS A 43 -10.52 -19.03 -5.87
CA LYS A 43 -10.16 -19.39 -7.23
C LYS A 43 -10.06 -18.16 -8.13
N ASN A 44 -10.95 -17.18 -7.97
CA ASN A 44 -10.88 -15.95 -8.77
C ASN A 44 -9.63 -15.14 -8.40
N TRP A 45 -9.31 -15.03 -7.11
CA TRP A 45 -8.08 -14.38 -6.65
C TRP A 45 -6.84 -15.12 -7.16
N ALA A 46 -6.79 -16.45 -7.07
CA ALA A 46 -5.64 -17.23 -7.52
C ALA A 46 -5.43 -17.14 -9.04
N LEU A 47 -6.51 -16.96 -9.80
CA LEU A 47 -6.47 -16.81 -11.25
C LEU A 47 -5.95 -15.43 -11.67
N ASP A 48 -6.40 -14.37 -11.01
CA ASP A 48 -6.15 -12.99 -11.44
C ASP A 48 -5.04 -12.28 -10.65
N GLY A 49 -4.61 -12.83 -9.51
CA GLY A 49 -3.73 -12.17 -8.53
C GLY A 49 -4.42 -11.10 -7.67
N PHE A 50 -5.68 -10.81 -7.97
CA PHE A 50 -6.56 -9.84 -7.33
C PHE A 50 -7.97 -10.41 -7.25
N CYS A 51 -8.77 -9.93 -6.30
CA CYS A 51 -10.20 -10.23 -6.34
C CYS A 51 -10.91 -9.27 -7.31
N LEU A 52 -11.12 -9.66 -8.57
CA LEU A 52 -11.72 -8.80 -9.60
C LEU A 52 -13.22 -9.04 -9.76
N SER A 53 -14.00 -7.95 -9.81
CA SER A 53 -15.46 -7.92 -9.99
C SER A 53 -15.85 -7.09 -11.21
N PHE A 54 -17.06 -7.33 -11.72
CA PHE A 54 -17.69 -6.54 -12.79
C PHE A 54 -16.76 -6.34 -14.01
N LYS A 55 -16.08 -7.42 -14.41
CA LYS A 55 -15.21 -7.43 -15.60
C LYS A 55 -15.98 -6.91 -16.81
N GLU A 56 -15.29 -6.20 -17.69
CA GLU A 56 -15.86 -5.62 -18.93
C GLU A 56 -16.89 -4.48 -18.74
N SER A 57 -16.96 -3.88 -17.55
CA SER A 57 -17.85 -2.74 -17.28
C SER A 57 -17.10 -1.49 -16.82
N PHE A 58 -17.80 -0.34 -16.81
CA PHE A 58 -17.31 0.87 -16.14
C PHE A 58 -17.32 0.78 -14.61
N PHE A 59 -17.92 -0.28 -14.06
CA PHE A 59 -17.84 -0.63 -12.64
C PHE A 59 -16.73 -1.64 -12.37
N HIS A 60 -15.80 -1.83 -13.30
CA HIS A 60 -14.66 -2.71 -13.07
C HIS A 60 -13.92 -2.33 -11.80
N THR A 61 -13.52 -3.33 -11.02
CA THR A 61 -12.81 -3.15 -9.75
C THR A 61 -11.69 -2.10 -9.82
N HIS A 62 -10.78 -2.17 -10.79
CA HIS A 62 -9.69 -1.18 -10.89
C HIS A 62 -10.17 0.26 -11.18
N LEU A 63 -11.25 0.45 -11.95
CA LEU A 63 -11.84 1.78 -12.10
C LEU A 63 -12.45 2.27 -10.79
N LEU A 64 -13.13 1.39 -10.07
CA LEU A 64 -13.69 1.73 -8.77
C LEU A 64 -12.60 2.10 -7.75
N CYS A 65 -11.48 1.38 -7.74
CA CYS A 65 -10.27 1.72 -6.97
C CYS A 65 -9.78 3.13 -7.32
N PHE A 66 -9.60 3.42 -8.61
CA PHE A 66 -9.21 4.76 -9.08
C PHE A 66 -10.17 5.85 -8.58
N TYR A 67 -11.48 5.65 -8.73
CA TYR A 67 -12.48 6.62 -8.29
C TYR A 67 -12.43 6.84 -6.78
N GLY A 68 -12.38 5.76 -6.00
CA GLY A 68 -12.39 5.87 -4.55
C GLY A 68 -11.11 6.46 -3.98
N ASP A 69 -9.94 6.07 -4.48
CA ASP A 69 -8.67 6.64 -4.03
C ASP A 69 -8.60 8.15 -4.31
N ALA A 70 -9.08 8.58 -5.48
CA ALA A 70 -9.13 9.99 -5.83
C ALA A 70 -10.12 10.76 -4.93
N ILE A 71 -11.36 10.27 -4.80
CA ILE A 71 -12.43 10.94 -4.06
C ILE A 71 -12.16 10.93 -2.55
N LEU A 72 -11.87 9.75 -1.98
CA LEU A 72 -11.59 9.61 -0.55
C LEU A 72 -10.26 10.25 -0.19
N GLY A 73 -9.23 10.15 -1.05
CA GLY A 73 -7.96 10.85 -0.86
C GLY A 73 -8.16 12.38 -0.78
N ALA A 74 -8.94 12.95 -1.70
CA ALA A 74 -9.30 14.37 -1.66
C ALA A 74 -10.10 14.73 -0.40
N PHE A 75 -11.06 13.90 -0.02
CA PHE A 75 -11.86 14.10 1.19
C PHE A 75 -10.99 14.09 2.47
N VAL A 76 -10.12 13.09 2.63
CA VAL A 76 -9.14 13.02 3.73
C VAL A 76 -8.24 14.25 3.73
N TYR A 77 -7.81 14.74 2.55
CA TYR A 77 -6.94 15.92 2.45
C TYR A 77 -7.61 17.17 3.00
N MET A 78 -8.90 17.35 2.71
CA MET A 78 -9.69 18.48 3.22
C MET A 78 -9.87 18.43 4.74
N LEU A 79 -9.92 17.22 5.32
CA LEU A 79 -10.08 17.02 6.77
C LEU A 79 -8.77 17.16 7.55
N CYS A 80 -7.60 17.16 6.91
CA CYS A 80 -6.31 17.27 7.58
C CYS A 80 -5.98 18.72 8.01
N PRO A 81 -6.08 19.09 9.31
CA PRO A 81 -5.68 20.42 9.77
C PRO A 81 -4.19 20.69 9.55
N ARG A 82 -3.86 21.90 9.11
CA ARG A 82 -2.48 22.28 8.75
C ARG A 82 -1.56 22.50 9.96
N ASN A 83 -2.12 22.73 11.14
CA ASN A 83 -1.43 23.07 12.37
C ASN A 83 -1.20 21.87 13.32
N ARG A 84 -1.46 20.63 12.86
CA ARG A 84 -1.31 19.40 13.66
C ARG A 84 -0.20 18.51 13.05
N PRO A 85 1.04 18.55 13.57
CA PRO A 85 2.17 17.83 12.98
C PRO A 85 1.98 16.30 12.91
N GLU A 86 1.28 15.72 13.86
CA GLU A 86 0.94 14.29 13.90
C GLU A 86 -0.11 13.88 12.85
N ILE A 87 -0.90 14.82 12.30
CA ILE A 87 -1.81 14.55 11.18
C ILE A 87 -1.10 14.77 9.83
N ASN A 88 0.00 15.52 9.81
CA ASN A 88 0.76 15.74 8.58
C ASN A 88 1.29 14.43 7.97
N VAL A 89 1.50 13.38 8.76
CA VAL A 89 1.86 12.04 8.22
C VAL A 89 0.80 11.57 7.23
N ILE A 90 -0.48 11.61 7.60
CA ILE A 90 -1.61 11.24 6.73
C ILE A 90 -1.67 12.17 5.53
N ARG A 91 -1.62 13.48 5.78
CA ARG A 91 -1.68 14.48 4.70
C ARG A 91 -0.58 14.29 3.66
N SER A 92 0.63 13.93 4.10
CA SER A 92 1.77 13.67 3.21
C SER A 92 1.65 12.36 2.42
N SER A 93 0.85 11.40 2.90
CA SER A 93 0.61 10.12 2.22
C SER A 93 -0.47 10.20 1.13
N ILE A 94 -1.33 11.23 1.13
CA ILE A 94 -2.45 11.34 0.18
C ILE A 94 -2.01 11.38 -1.29
N PRO A 95 -0.95 12.11 -1.70
CA PRO A 95 -0.47 12.03 -3.07
C PRO A 95 -0.14 10.59 -3.50
N SER A 96 0.32 9.75 -2.57
CA SER A 96 0.59 8.34 -2.84
C SER A 96 -0.70 7.55 -3.04
N VAL A 97 -1.77 7.83 -2.28
CA VAL A 97 -3.09 7.20 -2.49
C VAL A 97 -3.65 7.58 -3.86
N VAL A 98 -3.56 8.84 -4.25
CA VAL A 98 -4.03 9.28 -5.58
C VAL A 98 -3.19 8.66 -6.70
N ALA A 99 -1.87 8.56 -6.52
CA ALA A 99 -0.99 7.88 -7.49
C ALA A 99 -1.30 6.38 -7.58
N HIS A 100 -1.64 5.73 -6.46
CA HIS A 100 -2.10 4.34 -6.40
C HIS A 100 -3.40 4.13 -7.19
N GLY A 101 -4.41 4.98 -6.97
CA GLY A 101 -5.63 4.97 -7.78
C GLY A 101 -5.34 5.20 -9.27
N GLY A 102 -4.42 6.11 -9.59
CA GLY A 102 -3.97 6.33 -10.97
C GLY A 102 -3.33 5.09 -11.60
N ALA A 103 -2.58 4.30 -10.83
CA ALA A 103 -2.04 3.02 -11.29
C ALA A 103 -3.16 2.02 -11.62
N HIS A 104 -4.23 1.95 -10.81
CA HIS A 104 -5.41 1.15 -11.14
C HIS A 104 -6.14 1.64 -12.40
N GLY A 105 -6.26 2.96 -12.59
CA GLY A 105 -6.78 3.53 -13.83
C GLY A 105 -5.94 3.12 -15.05
N LEU A 106 -4.62 3.09 -14.91
CA LEU A 106 -3.70 2.63 -15.95
C LEU A 106 -3.85 1.14 -16.24
N LEU A 107 -4.01 0.30 -15.20
CA LEU A 107 -4.26 -1.15 -15.34
C LEU A 107 -5.58 -1.45 -16.06
N TRP A 108 -6.60 -0.62 -15.86
CA TRP A 108 -7.87 -0.74 -16.59
C TRP A 108 -7.75 -0.25 -18.04
N ALA A 109 -7.10 0.90 -18.26
CA ALA A 109 -7.05 1.55 -19.56
C ALA A 109 -6.10 0.87 -20.55
N LEU A 110 -5.01 0.28 -20.06
CA LEU A 110 -4.07 -0.43 -20.90
C LEU A 110 -4.52 -1.89 -21.09
N PRO A 111 -4.46 -2.42 -22.31
CA PRO A 111 -4.80 -3.80 -22.61
C PRO A 111 -3.65 -4.72 -22.15
N LEU A 112 -3.29 -4.69 -20.87
CA LEU A 112 -2.20 -5.49 -20.28
C LEU A 112 -2.52 -6.98 -20.20
N GLY A 113 -3.46 -7.44 -21.03
CA GLY A 113 -3.98 -8.79 -21.05
C GLY A 113 -4.62 -9.12 -19.71
N TRP A 114 -5.86 -8.67 -19.54
CA TRP A 114 -6.80 -9.18 -18.53
C TRP A 114 -6.98 -10.70 -18.59
N GLN A 115 -6.56 -11.30 -19.71
CA GLN A 115 -6.26 -12.72 -19.76
C GLN A 115 -4.99 -12.96 -18.95
N ALA A 116 -5.20 -13.32 -17.68
CA ALA A 116 -4.23 -13.93 -16.78
C ALA A 116 -3.17 -14.63 -17.62
N SER A 117 -1.99 -14.00 -17.73
CA SER A 117 -0.89 -14.59 -18.47
C SER A 117 -0.61 -15.91 -17.75
N THR A 118 -1.02 -17.02 -18.36
CA THR A 118 -0.83 -18.35 -17.80
C THR A 118 0.60 -18.44 -17.29
N LYS A 119 0.82 -18.99 -16.08
CA LYS A 119 2.07 -18.95 -15.27
C LYS A 119 3.41 -18.98 -16.01
N LYS A 120 3.47 -19.50 -17.24
CA LYS A 120 4.66 -19.61 -18.09
C LYS A 120 5.03 -18.38 -18.93
N ASN A 121 4.16 -17.38 -19.12
CA ASN A 121 4.37 -16.37 -20.18
C ASN A 121 4.68 -14.94 -19.69
N VAL A 122 4.86 -14.70 -18.38
CA VAL A 122 5.06 -13.32 -17.88
C VAL A 122 6.38 -12.72 -18.35
N TRP A 123 7.47 -13.50 -18.28
CA TRP A 123 8.79 -13.06 -18.72
C TRP A 123 8.83 -12.74 -20.21
N ILE A 124 8.03 -13.43 -21.01
CA ILE A 124 8.03 -13.32 -22.47
C ILE A 124 7.27 -12.06 -22.90
N ARG A 125 6.11 -11.74 -22.28
CA ARG A 125 5.32 -10.56 -22.64
C ARG A 125 6.08 -9.24 -22.53
N ALA A 126 6.89 -9.08 -21.47
CA ALA A 126 7.63 -7.83 -21.26
C ALA A 126 8.61 -7.50 -22.41
N PHE A 127 9.01 -8.49 -23.22
CA PHE A 127 9.86 -8.29 -24.39
C PHE A 127 9.09 -8.29 -25.72
N GLU A 128 7.87 -8.81 -25.74
CA GLU A 128 7.02 -8.87 -26.94
C GLU A 128 6.14 -7.63 -27.13
N ASP A 129 5.83 -6.91 -26.05
CA ASP A 129 5.01 -5.71 -26.11
C ASP A 129 5.69 -4.59 -26.94
N PRO A 130 4.91 -3.77 -27.68
CA PRO A 130 5.45 -2.61 -28.38
C PRO A 130 6.24 -1.69 -27.44
N ILE A 131 7.35 -1.12 -27.93
CA ILE A 131 8.24 -0.28 -27.11
C ILE A 131 7.51 0.93 -26.47
N SER A 132 6.49 1.47 -27.15
CA SER A 132 5.66 2.56 -26.63
C SER A 132 4.82 2.12 -25.42
N LEU A 133 4.29 0.90 -25.43
CA LEU A 133 3.56 0.33 -24.31
C LEU A 133 4.51 0.07 -23.13
N GLN A 134 5.67 -0.55 -23.38
CA GLN A 134 6.69 -0.78 -22.34
C GLN A 134 7.15 0.53 -21.70
N ALA A 135 7.43 1.56 -22.51
CA ALA A 135 7.83 2.87 -22.01
C ALA A 135 6.73 3.52 -21.17
N THR A 136 5.46 3.37 -21.57
CA THR A 136 4.31 3.89 -20.81
C THR A 136 4.18 3.18 -19.46
N LEU A 137 4.34 1.85 -19.41
CA LEU A 137 4.29 1.07 -18.18
C LEU A 137 5.44 1.40 -17.24
N LEU A 138 6.67 1.42 -17.75
CA LEU A 138 7.85 1.79 -16.97
C LEU A 138 7.68 3.19 -16.38
N LEU A 139 7.19 4.15 -17.17
CA LEU A 139 6.94 5.51 -16.69
C LEU A 139 5.84 5.52 -15.63
N GLY A 140 4.72 4.82 -15.83
CA GLY A 140 3.62 4.73 -14.88
C GLY A 140 4.04 4.11 -13.55
N ILE A 141 4.73 2.97 -13.59
CA ILE A 141 5.27 2.27 -12.41
C ILE A 141 6.33 3.13 -11.71
N PHE A 142 7.20 3.82 -12.47
CA PHE A 142 8.18 4.73 -11.89
C PHE A 142 7.53 5.91 -11.18
N ILE A 143 6.50 6.53 -11.79
CA ILE A 143 5.73 7.61 -11.16
C ILE A 143 5.10 7.11 -9.85
N PHE A 144 4.49 5.93 -9.85
CA PHE A 144 3.95 5.30 -8.65
C PHE A 144 5.02 5.18 -7.54
N TRP A 145 6.16 4.54 -7.83
CA TRP A 145 7.22 4.37 -6.84
C TRP A 145 7.86 5.70 -6.41
N TYR A 146 8.01 6.65 -7.32
CA TYR A 146 8.52 7.98 -7.02
C TYR A 146 7.64 8.70 -6.01
N PHE A 147 6.32 8.74 -6.24
CA PHE A 147 5.41 9.40 -5.31
C PHE A 147 5.35 8.66 -3.97
N PHE A 148 5.38 7.33 -4.00
CA PHE A 148 5.38 6.52 -2.79
C PHE A 148 6.68 6.73 -1.96
N LEU A 149 7.85 6.49 -2.55
CA LEU A 149 9.13 6.48 -1.82
C LEU A 149 9.71 7.89 -1.60
N CYS A 150 9.53 8.83 -2.53
CA CYS A 150 10.17 10.14 -2.43
C CYS A 150 9.30 11.21 -1.73
N LYS A 151 7.96 11.06 -1.67
CA LYS A 151 7.09 12.06 -1.02
C LYS A 151 6.73 11.72 0.42
N ILE A 152 6.89 10.47 0.81
CA ILE A 152 6.78 10.08 2.21
C ILE A 152 8.04 10.57 2.92
N LYS A 153 7.85 11.29 4.03
CA LYS A 153 8.96 11.80 4.84
C LYS A 153 9.74 10.63 5.43
N THR A 154 10.91 10.37 4.86
CA THR A 154 11.87 9.38 5.33
C THR A 154 13.22 10.08 5.60
N PRO A 155 14.08 9.54 6.48
CA PRO A 155 15.43 10.04 6.72
C PRO A 155 16.38 9.66 5.58
N PHE A 156 15.92 8.82 4.64
CA PHE A 156 16.70 8.45 3.49
C PHE A 156 16.88 9.64 2.55
N SER A 157 18.05 9.70 1.92
CA SER A 157 18.32 10.75 0.95
C SER A 157 17.38 10.63 -0.25
N PHE A 158 16.98 11.76 -0.84
CA PHE A 158 16.17 11.77 -2.06
C PHE A 158 16.77 10.90 -3.17
N ARG A 159 18.10 10.90 -3.32
CA ARG A 159 18.82 10.06 -4.31
C ARG A 159 18.59 8.56 -4.08
N PHE A 160 18.58 8.13 -2.81
CA PHE A 160 18.32 6.74 -2.46
C PHE A 160 16.89 6.34 -2.82
N ASN A 161 15.90 7.18 -2.56
CA ASN A 161 14.50 6.87 -2.88
C ASN A 161 14.26 6.84 -4.41
N ILE A 162 14.94 7.70 -5.18
CA ILE A 162 14.96 7.61 -6.65
C ILE A 162 15.55 6.29 -7.12
N PHE A 163 16.70 5.91 -6.57
CA PHE A 163 17.35 4.66 -6.92
C PHE A 163 16.47 3.44 -6.62
N GLN A 164 15.85 3.41 -5.44
CA GLN A 164 14.86 2.38 -5.10
C GLN A 164 13.68 2.39 -6.06
N SER A 165 13.16 3.57 -6.45
CA SER A 165 12.04 3.67 -7.39
C SER A 165 12.40 3.06 -8.75
N ILE A 166 13.61 3.30 -9.26
CA ILE A 166 14.11 2.68 -10.48
C ILE A 166 14.21 1.16 -10.33
N ILE A 167 14.83 0.68 -9.24
CA ILE A 167 14.96 -0.77 -8.99
C ILE A 167 13.59 -1.44 -8.93
N HIS A 168 12.66 -0.93 -8.13
CA HIS A 168 11.35 -1.55 -7.97
C HIS A 168 10.52 -1.46 -9.25
N THR A 169 10.73 -0.44 -10.09
CA THR A 169 10.15 -0.36 -11.43
C THR A 169 10.64 -1.48 -12.33
N LEU A 170 11.96 -1.67 -12.41
CA LEU A 170 12.56 -2.72 -13.23
C LEU A 170 12.19 -4.11 -12.73
N LEU A 171 12.21 -4.33 -11.41
CA LEU A 171 11.79 -5.58 -10.79
C LEU A 171 10.32 -5.88 -11.10
N LEU A 172 9.42 -4.92 -10.92
CA LEU A 172 8.00 -5.15 -11.16
C LEU A 172 7.69 -5.41 -12.63
N GLN A 173 8.33 -4.68 -13.55
CA GLN A 173 8.10 -4.83 -14.99
C GLN A 173 8.69 -6.12 -15.55
N TYR A 174 9.91 -6.47 -15.14
CA TYR A 174 10.68 -7.53 -15.79
C TYR A 174 10.82 -8.80 -14.97
N PHE A 175 10.64 -8.75 -13.65
CA PHE A 175 10.97 -9.86 -12.76
C PHE A 175 9.82 -10.42 -11.94
N VAL A 176 8.77 -9.64 -11.70
CA VAL A 176 7.63 -10.05 -10.88
C VAL A 176 6.51 -10.53 -11.80
N PRO A 177 6.06 -11.80 -11.66
CA PRO A 177 4.85 -12.25 -12.34
C PRO A 177 3.68 -11.31 -12.06
N THR A 178 2.87 -10.97 -13.07
CA THR A 178 1.74 -10.04 -12.91
C THR A 178 0.78 -10.49 -11.79
N LEU A 179 0.58 -11.81 -11.65
CA LEU A 179 -0.22 -12.42 -10.58
C LEU A 179 0.32 -12.14 -9.16
N LEU A 180 1.61 -11.85 -9.05
CA LEU A 180 2.30 -11.51 -7.80
C LEU A 180 2.54 -10.00 -7.65
N ALA A 181 2.12 -9.17 -8.62
CA ALA A 181 2.36 -7.73 -8.59
C ALA A 181 1.81 -7.08 -7.31
N PHE A 182 0.57 -7.40 -6.94
CA PHE A 182 -0.03 -6.92 -5.70
C PHE A 182 0.79 -7.31 -4.47
N THR A 183 1.06 -8.61 -4.32
CA THR A 183 1.82 -9.16 -3.19
C THR A 183 3.19 -8.52 -3.06
N TYR A 184 3.88 -8.33 -4.18
CA TYR A 184 5.17 -7.65 -4.22
C TYR A 184 5.06 -6.18 -3.81
N VAL A 185 4.16 -5.41 -4.44
CA VAL A 185 3.96 -4.00 -4.14
C VAL A 185 3.60 -3.82 -2.66
N ASN A 186 2.64 -4.59 -2.16
CA ASN A 186 2.22 -4.56 -0.77
C ASN A 186 3.40 -4.86 0.18
N THR A 187 4.19 -5.89 -0.12
CA THR A 187 5.38 -6.24 0.67
C THR A 187 6.37 -5.08 0.72
N VAL A 188 6.77 -4.54 -0.44
CA VAL A 188 7.75 -3.44 -0.51
C VAL A 188 7.25 -2.20 0.24
N ILE A 189 5.97 -1.86 0.08
CA ILE A 189 5.31 -0.75 0.78
C ILE A 189 5.38 -0.93 2.29
N PHE A 190 4.93 -2.07 2.81
CA PHE A 190 4.90 -2.33 4.24
C PHE A 190 6.31 -2.36 4.84
N PHE A 191 7.27 -3.00 4.18
CA PHE A 191 8.65 -3.03 4.67
C PHE A 191 9.30 -1.63 4.70
N ASN A 192 9.08 -0.81 3.67
CA ASN A 192 9.62 0.56 3.66
C ASN A 192 8.92 1.44 4.71
N LEU A 193 7.59 1.46 4.76
CA LEU A 193 6.86 2.32 5.69
C LEU A 193 6.99 1.89 7.14
N LEU A 194 6.72 0.62 7.42
CA LEU A 194 6.70 0.14 8.80
C LEU A 194 8.12 -0.06 9.32
N GLY A 195 9.07 -0.46 8.48
CA GLY A 195 10.48 -0.47 8.85
C GLY A 195 10.97 0.92 9.25
N HIS A 196 10.60 1.94 8.47
CA HIS A 196 10.88 3.33 8.82
C HIS A 196 10.22 3.74 10.15
N SER A 197 8.91 3.51 10.30
CA SER A 197 8.20 3.85 11.53
C SER A 197 8.72 3.09 12.76
N LEU A 198 9.14 1.84 12.60
CA LEU A 198 9.77 1.05 13.67
C LEU A 198 11.14 1.60 14.07
N LEU A 199 11.92 2.14 13.14
CA LEU A 199 13.24 2.69 13.46
C LEU A 199 13.14 4.10 14.05
N PHE A 200 12.27 4.95 13.48
CA PHE A 200 12.28 6.38 13.73
C PHE A 200 10.98 6.95 14.31
N GLY A 201 9.90 6.16 14.37
CA GLY A 201 8.58 6.64 14.77
C GLY A 201 7.92 7.55 13.73
N ILE A 202 6.97 8.38 14.17
CA ILE A 202 6.30 9.38 13.32
C ILE A 202 6.92 10.75 13.58
N GLU A 203 7.46 11.39 12.54
CA GLU A 203 8.20 12.65 12.66
C GLU A 203 9.36 12.56 13.69
N GLY A 204 9.97 11.38 13.81
CA GLY A 204 11.08 11.14 14.74
C GLY A 204 10.67 10.75 16.16
N GLN A 205 9.37 10.50 16.42
CA GLN A 205 8.85 10.25 17.78
C GLN A 205 8.00 8.97 17.85
N LYS A 206 8.19 8.20 18.94
CA LYS A 206 7.41 7.00 19.28
C LYS A 206 6.48 7.25 20.47
N ASP A 207 5.54 8.17 20.29
CA ASP A 207 4.57 8.61 21.30
C ASP A 207 3.19 7.95 21.11
N VAL A 208 2.13 8.55 21.67
CA VAL A 208 0.76 8.07 21.55
C VAL A 208 0.28 8.01 20.10
N PHE A 209 0.67 8.97 19.25
CA PHE A 209 0.25 9.00 17.85
C PHE A 209 0.93 7.93 17.01
N TYR A 210 2.17 7.55 17.35
CA TYR A 210 2.83 6.38 16.76
C TYR A 210 2.04 5.09 17.02
N ALA A 211 1.57 4.89 18.27
CA ALA A 211 0.76 3.74 18.62
C ALA A 211 -0.61 3.75 17.92
N ILE A 212 -1.29 4.91 17.92
CA ILE A 212 -2.58 5.08 17.24
C ILE A 212 -2.42 4.78 15.75
N HIS A 213 -1.40 5.34 15.09
CA HIS A 213 -1.14 5.06 13.67
C HIS A 213 -0.96 3.56 13.41
N ALA A 214 -0.11 2.88 14.19
CA ALA A 214 0.09 1.45 14.03
C ALA A 214 -1.24 0.65 14.10
N LEU A 215 -2.11 1.01 15.03
CA LEU A 215 -3.39 0.33 15.28
C LEU A 215 -4.49 0.71 14.29
N THR A 216 -4.54 1.96 13.84
CA THR A 216 -5.65 2.46 13.02
C THR A 216 -5.31 2.52 11.53
N THR A 217 -4.03 2.46 11.14
CA THR A 217 -3.61 2.47 9.74
C THR A 217 -2.99 1.15 9.32
N SER A 218 -1.85 0.77 9.90
CA SER A 218 -1.11 -0.40 9.45
C SER A 218 -1.87 -1.71 9.70
N PHE A 219 -2.47 -1.85 10.88
CA PHE A 219 -3.13 -3.09 11.27
C PHE A 219 -4.42 -3.39 10.47
N PRO A 220 -5.35 -2.45 10.25
CA PRO A 220 -6.55 -2.72 9.46
C PRO A 220 -6.23 -3.05 8.00
N ILE A 221 -5.29 -2.34 7.37
CA ILE A 221 -4.87 -2.63 5.98
C ILE A 221 -4.28 -4.04 5.88
N MET A 222 -3.49 -4.47 6.87
CA MET A 222 -2.97 -5.84 6.92
C MET A 222 -4.09 -6.88 7.05
N ILE A 223 -5.13 -6.61 7.85
CA ILE A 223 -6.30 -7.51 7.93
C ILE A 223 -6.93 -7.65 6.54
N VAL A 224 -7.22 -6.54 5.86
CA VAL A 224 -7.86 -6.60 4.54
C VAL A 224 -6.96 -7.28 3.49
N THR A 225 -5.63 -7.18 3.63
CA THR A 225 -4.68 -7.95 2.81
C THR A 225 -4.98 -9.45 2.88
N TRP A 226 -5.23 -9.98 4.08
CA TRP A 226 -5.56 -11.39 4.28
C TRP A 226 -6.99 -11.74 3.86
N LEU A 227 -7.93 -10.82 4.08
CA LEU A 227 -9.32 -11.04 3.68
C LEU A 227 -9.47 -11.19 2.17
N GLU A 228 -8.63 -10.52 1.38
CA GLU A 228 -8.73 -10.57 -0.07
C GLU A 228 -8.68 -11.98 -0.66
N PRO A 229 -7.61 -12.78 -0.49
CA PRO A 229 -7.59 -14.15 -0.98
C PRO A 229 -8.59 -15.06 -0.24
N LEU A 230 -8.80 -14.87 1.06
CA LEU A 230 -9.60 -15.78 1.88
C LEU A 230 -11.10 -15.64 1.63
N LEU A 231 -11.57 -14.44 1.31
CA LEU A 231 -12.99 -14.12 1.15
C LEU A 231 -13.36 -13.67 -0.27
N CYS A 232 -12.45 -13.81 -1.24
CA CYS A 232 -12.73 -13.34 -2.60
C CYS A 232 -14.00 -13.97 -3.16
N ASP A 233 -14.03 -15.30 -3.24
CA ASP A 233 -15.12 -16.03 -3.89
C ASP A 233 -16.41 -16.04 -3.06
N SER A 234 -16.30 -16.01 -1.73
CA SER A 234 -17.45 -16.13 -0.84
C SER A 234 -18.14 -14.80 -0.53
N PHE A 235 -17.44 -13.68 -0.71
CA PHE A 235 -17.95 -12.38 -0.27
C PHE A 235 -17.49 -11.22 -1.15
N LEU A 236 -16.17 -10.97 -1.24
CA LEU A 236 -15.65 -9.70 -1.76
C LEU A 236 -16.01 -9.48 -3.24
N ILE A 237 -16.00 -10.54 -4.06
CA ILE A 237 -16.33 -10.44 -5.50
C ILE A 237 -17.74 -9.90 -5.77
N HIS A 238 -18.65 -9.98 -4.79
CA HIS A 238 -20.01 -9.45 -4.91
C HIS A 238 -20.09 -7.95 -4.58
N TYR A 239 -19.07 -7.39 -3.92
CA TYR A 239 -19.04 -6.00 -3.45
C TYR A 239 -17.91 -5.18 -4.11
N GLY A 240 -17.45 -5.61 -5.28
CA GLY A 240 -16.42 -4.91 -6.05
C GLY A 240 -14.99 -5.41 -5.82
N GLY A 241 -14.80 -6.45 -5.01
CA GLY A 241 -13.54 -7.20 -4.91
C GLY A 241 -12.42 -6.39 -4.25
N HIS A 242 -11.32 -6.19 -4.98
CA HIS A 242 -10.10 -5.50 -4.51
C HIS A 242 -10.37 -4.06 -4.03
N ILE A 243 -11.47 -3.43 -4.46
CA ILE A 243 -11.87 -2.10 -3.97
C ILE A 243 -11.94 -2.03 -2.43
N ILE A 244 -12.29 -3.14 -1.76
CA ILE A 244 -12.36 -3.19 -0.31
C ILE A 244 -10.98 -3.04 0.33
N PHE A 245 -9.94 -3.61 -0.31
CA PHE A 245 -8.55 -3.40 0.09
C PHE A 245 -8.15 -1.94 -0.07
N ASP A 246 -8.35 -1.36 -1.25
CA ASP A 246 -7.92 0.02 -1.51
C ASP A 246 -8.64 1.02 -0.63
N TYR A 247 -9.96 0.86 -0.44
CA TYR A 247 -10.76 1.76 0.41
C TYR A 247 -10.37 1.64 1.88
N SER A 248 -9.81 0.51 2.30
CA SER A 248 -9.30 0.35 3.66
C SER A 248 -8.19 1.35 3.98
N ILE A 249 -7.43 1.83 2.98
CA ILE A 249 -6.34 2.80 3.17
C ILE A 249 -6.87 4.18 3.61
N PRO A 250 -7.70 4.90 2.80
CA PRO A 250 -8.23 6.19 3.22
C PRO A 250 -9.23 6.07 4.38
N ILE A 251 -9.99 4.97 4.52
CA ILE A 251 -10.85 4.75 5.68
C ILE A 251 -10.01 4.66 6.96
N SER A 252 -8.89 3.96 6.90
CA SER A 252 -7.94 3.87 8.01
C SER A 252 -7.32 5.23 8.36
N TYR A 253 -7.09 6.09 7.36
CA TYR A 253 -6.66 7.47 7.57
C TYR A 253 -7.74 8.31 8.26
N LEU A 254 -9.00 8.16 7.89
CA LEU A 254 -10.12 8.80 8.59
C LEU A 254 -10.20 8.34 10.04
N LEU A 255 -10.04 7.03 10.29
CA LEU A 255 -10.00 6.47 11.63
C LEU A 255 -8.85 7.06 12.45
N TYR A 256 -7.65 7.15 11.88
CA TYR A 256 -6.51 7.80 12.52
C TYR A 256 -6.82 9.26 12.89
N ILE A 257 -7.33 10.06 11.95
CA ILE A 257 -7.67 11.47 12.20
C ILE A 257 -8.71 11.58 13.31
N ALA A 258 -9.76 10.75 13.28
CA ALA A 258 -10.82 10.76 14.28
C ALA A 258 -10.29 10.42 15.67
N VAL A 259 -9.48 9.37 15.80
CA VAL A 259 -8.89 8.97 17.08
C VAL A 259 -7.86 10.00 17.55
N ALA A 260 -6.91 10.39 16.71
CA ALA A 260 -5.85 11.34 17.06
C ALA A 260 -6.39 12.73 17.45
N SER A 261 -7.50 13.16 16.87
CA SER A 261 -8.13 14.45 17.22
C SER A 261 -8.65 14.51 18.65
N ASN A 262 -8.93 13.36 19.28
CA ASN A 262 -9.33 13.28 20.69
C ASN A 262 -8.15 13.40 21.66
N PHE A 263 -6.91 13.37 21.17
CA PHE A 263 -5.70 13.55 21.98
C PHE A 263 -5.14 14.96 21.73
N PHE A 264 -4.97 15.72 22.82
CA PHE A 264 -4.32 17.02 22.79
C PHE A 264 -2.99 16.93 23.53
N GLU A 265 -1.96 16.47 22.83
CA GLU A 265 -0.57 16.57 23.29
C GLU A 265 0.17 17.55 22.40
N PRO A 266 0.58 18.73 22.92
CA PRO A 266 1.37 19.66 22.14
C PRO A 266 2.74 19.02 21.81
N ARG A 267 2.91 18.54 20.58
CA ARG A 267 4.25 18.23 20.05
C ARG A 267 4.99 19.54 19.85
N ALA A 268 6.15 19.69 20.49
CA ALA A 268 7.07 20.78 20.18
C ALA A 268 7.37 20.76 18.67
N SER A 269 7.19 21.90 17.99
CA SER A 269 7.43 21.97 16.55
C SER A 269 8.86 21.58 16.24
N SER A 270 9.06 20.80 15.17
CA SER A 270 10.38 20.31 14.73
C SER A 270 11.37 21.43 14.40
N SER A 271 10.90 22.68 14.23
CA SER A 271 11.74 23.87 14.15
C SER A 271 12.61 24.09 15.40
N SER A 272 12.11 23.77 16.59
CA SER A 272 12.85 23.95 17.85
C SER A 272 13.99 22.96 18.06
N ILE A 273 13.92 21.77 17.44
CA ILE A 273 14.96 20.73 17.55
C ILE A 273 16.15 21.08 16.65
N LYS A 274 15.92 21.68 15.48
CA LYS A 274 16.99 22.06 14.54
C LYS A 274 17.90 23.17 15.09
N GLU A 275 17.40 24.00 16.00
CA GLU A 275 18.22 25.01 16.67
C GLU A 275 19.13 24.44 17.77
N LYS A 276 18.80 23.27 18.34
CA LYS A 276 19.62 22.62 19.37
C LYS A 276 20.76 21.75 18.84
N ILE A 277 20.80 21.51 17.52
CA ILE A 277 21.81 20.65 16.87
C ILE A 277 22.81 21.49 16.05
N LYS A 278 22.70 22.82 16.09
CA LYS A 278 23.74 23.74 15.61
C LYS A 278 24.60 24.21 16.77
#